data_AF-A0A154BN99-F1
#
_entry.id   AF-A0A154BN99-F1
#
_cell.length_a   1.000
_cell.length_b   1.000
_cell.length_c   1.000
_cell.angle_alpha   90.00
_cell.angle_beta   90.00
_cell.angle_gamma   90.00
#
_symmetry.space_group_name_H-M   'P 1'
#
loop_
_entity.id
_entity.type
_entity.pdbx_description
1 polymer ?
#
loop_
_entity_poly.entity_id
_entity_poly.type
_entity_poly.pdbx_seq_one_letter_code
_entity_poly.pdbx_strand_id
1 'polypeptide(L)'
;MSKDSAILIETSQVHKKNRIVIGIAILAFGLLFAFSVYKWVVVGVQQPIEIFFNLMFIYVLIERAQAKYICEIGKKTIRITKKSLLGSKTYEVDYKDINGIYKYKTGLVHVVKFRRTYRLNSALDNRLVWAMAYEAPGKGGKVENHRIFFKASDELLNLLDEKMPNRVRLTEEQVALKILKK
;
A
#
# COMPACT_ATOMS: atom_id res chain seq x y z
N MET A 1 -6.16 -13.87 -21.84
CA MET A 1 -5.20 -13.58 -20.77
C MET A 1 -5.02 -14.83 -19.92
N SER A 2 -3.88 -15.52 -20.09
CA SER A 2 -3.60 -16.76 -19.37
C SER A 2 -3.55 -16.48 -17.87
N LYS A 3 -4.39 -17.15 -17.07
CA LYS A 3 -4.24 -17.23 -15.62
C LYS A 3 -2.97 -18.02 -15.35
N ASP A 4 -1.83 -17.34 -15.26
CA ASP A 4 -0.62 -17.93 -14.72
C ASP A 4 -0.97 -18.40 -13.30
N SER A 5 -0.87 -19.70 -13.05
CA SER A 5 -1.26 -20.31 -11.77
C SER A 5 -0.42 -19.68 -10.66
N ALA A 6 -1.06 -18.97 -9.72
CA ALA A 6 -0.34 -18.38 -8.60
C ALA A 6 0.27 -19.50 -7.75
N ILE A 7 1.58 -19.43 -7.55
CA ILE A 7 2.36 -20.39 -6.76
C ILE A 7 2.12 -20.14 -5.27
N LEU A 8 2.04 -18.86 -4.89
CA LEU A 8 1.73 -18.42 -3.54
C LEU A 8 0.78 -17.22 -3.60
N ILE A 9 -0.24 -17.23 -2.76
CA ILE A 9 -1.18 -16.13 -2.58
C ILE A 9 -1.10 -15.70 -1.12
N GLU A 10 -0.58 -14.51 -0.90
CA GLU A 10 -0.50 -13.91 0.42
C GLU A 10 -1.53 -12.78 0.55
N THR A 11 -2.26 -12.76 1.66
CA THR A 11 -3.24 -11.71 1.94
C THR A 11 -2.78 -10.83 3.10
N SER A 12 -3.35 -9.62 3.16
CA SER A 12 -3.14 -8.70 4.28
C SER A 12 -3.55 -9.33 5.62
N GLN A 13 -2.67 -9.25 6.61
CA GLN A 13 -2.93 -9.74 7.96
C GLN A 13 -3.43 -8.59 8.83
N VAL A 14 -4.64 -8.68 9.37
CA VAL A 14 -5.20 -7.60 10.21
C VAL A 14 -4.74 -7.79 11.66
N HIS A 15 -4.01 -6.82 12.19
CA HIS A 15 -3.55 -6.86 13.56
C HIS A 15 -4.63 -6.33 14.53
N LYS A 16 -4.90 -7.08 15.62
CA LYS A 16 -5.96 -6.78 16.59
C LYS A 16 -5.83 -5.38 17.18
N LYS A 17 -4.61 -4.95 17.54
CA LYS A 17 -4.37 -3.60 18.10
C LYS A 17 -4.78 -2.49 17.12
N ASN A 18 -4.42 -2.61 15.84
CA ASN A 18 -4.73 -1.60 14.84
C ASN A 18 -6.24 -1.52 14.59
N ARG A 19 -6.93 -2.67 14.62
CA ARG A 19 -8.39 -2.73 14.52
C ARG A 19 -9.07 -2.04 15.71
N ILE A 20 -8.57 -2.24 16.93
CA ILE A 20 -9.09 -1.58 18.13
C ILE A 20 -8.90 -0.06 18.04
N VAL A 21 -7.71 0.40 17.65
CA VAL A 21 -7.41 1.83 17.51
C VAL A 21 -8.33 2.49 16.49
N ILE A 22 -8.54 1.87 15.32
CA ILE A 22 -9.49 2.40 14.33
C ILE A 22 -10.92 2.39 14.87
N GLY A 23 -11.33 1.34 15.58
CA GLY A 23 -12.65 1.26 16.21
C GLY A 23 -12.90 2.39 17.22
N ILE A 24 -11.93 2.67 18.10
CA ILE A 24 -12.00 3.78 19.07
C ILE A 24 -12.08 5.13 18.34
N ALA A 25 -11.28 5.32 17.28
CA ALA A 25 -11.31 6.55 16.50
C ALA A 25 -12.68 6.77 15.84
N ILE A 26 -13.28 5.74 15.23
CA ILE A 26 -14.62 5.80 14.65
C ILE A 26 -15.66 6.16 15.72
N LEU A 27 -15.58 5.55 16.90
CA LEU A 27 -16.49 5.85 18.01
C LEU A 27 -16.35 7.30 18.49
N ALA A 28 -15.11 7.79 18.64
CA ALA A 28 -14.85 9.18 19.03
C ALA A 28 -15.42 10.19 18.03
N PHE A 29 -15.15 10.00 16.72
CA PHE A 29 -15.72 10.87 15.68
C PHE A 29 -17.25 10.71 15.57
N GLY A 30 -17.79 9.53 15.85
CA GLY A 30 -19.24 9.29 15.92
C GLY A 30 -19.92 10.09 17.03
N LEU A 31 -19.30 10.17 18.21
CA LEU A 31 -19.78 11.00 19.32
C LEU A 31 -19.69 12.50 18.99
N LEU A 32 -18.58 12.94 18.39
CA LEU A 32 -18.43 14.33 17.93
C LEU A 32 -19.47 14.70 16.86
N PHE A 33 -19.74 13.79 15.94
CA PHE A 33 -20.79 13.95 14.95
C PHE A 33 -22.17 14.06 15.60
N ALA A 34 -22.52 13.15 16.51
CA ALA A 34 -23.79 13.18 17.23
C ALA A 34 -23.96 14.49 18.03
N PHE A 35 -22.90 14.96 18.68
CA PHE A 35 -22.89 16.24 19.39
C PHE A 35 -23.05 17.43 18.43
N SER A 36 -22.41 17.39 17.26
CA SER A 36 -22.57 18.41 16.21
C SER A 36 -24.02 18.50 15.72
N VAL A 37 -24.66 17.36 15.52
CA VAL A 37 -26.08 17.29 15.12
C VAL A 37 -26.99 17.78 16.25
N TYR A 38 -26.70 17.42 17.51
CA TYR A 38 -27.43 17.93 18.67
C TYR A 38 -27.37 19.46 18.76
N LYS A 39 -26.17 20.05 18.64
CA LYS A 39 -25.98 21.51 18.61
C LYS A 39 -26.84 22.17 17.52
N TRP A 40 -26.90 21.56 16.34
CA TRP A 40 -27.70 22.07 15.24
C TRP A 40 -29.19 22.04 15.55
N VAL A 41 -29.72 20.89 15.97
CA VAL A 41 -31.17 20.64 16.07
C VAL A 41 -31.76 21.27 17.34
N VAL A 42 -31.05 21.20 18.46
CA VAL A 42 -31.60 21.60 19.78
C VAL A 42 -31.15 23.00 20.16
N VAL A 43 -29.88 23.33 19.94
CA VAL A 43 -29.29 24.62 20.34
C VAL A 43 -29.40 25.67 19.22
N GLY A 44 -29.68 25.26 17.99
CA GLY A 44 -29.79 26.15 16.82
C GLY A 44 -28.45 26.64 16.27
N VAL A 45 -27.33 26.06 16.72
CA VAL A 45 -25.98 26.44 16.26
C VAL A 45 -25.64 25.65 14.99
N GLN A 46 -25.68 26.33 13.85
CA GLN A 46 -25.42 25.71 12.55
C GLN A 46 -23.93 25.71 12.20
N GLN A 47 -23.32 24.53 12.19
CA GLN A 47 -21.90 24.34 11.86
C GLN A 47 -21.73 23.22 10.81
N PRO A 48 -22.10 23.49 9.54
CA PRO A 48 -22.09 22.46 8.48
C PRO A 48 -20.70 21.93 8.17
N ILE A 49 -19.68 22.77 8.32
CA ILE A 49 -18.27 22.40 8.09
C ILE A 49 -17.82 21.33 9.10
N GLU A 50 -18.20 21.46 10.38
CA GLU A 50 -17.86 20.48 11.42
C GLU A 50 -18.50 19.12 11.16
N ILE A 51 -19.79 19.11 10.81
CA ILE A 51 -20.54 17.91 10.43
C ILE A 51 -19.89 17.22 9.22
N PHE A 52 -19.55 18.00 8.18
CA PHE A 52 -18.89 17.49 6.98
C PHE A 52 -17.54 16.83 7.31
N PHE A 53 -16.68 17.49 8.08
CA PHE A 53 -15.37 16.93 8.43
C PHE A 53 -15.49 15.68 9.29
N ASN A 54 -16.41 15.65 10.26
CA ASN A 54 -16.65 14.46 11.08
C ASN A 54 -17.09 13.26 10.21
N LEU A 55 -18.03 13.46 9.28
CA LEU A 55 -18.42 12.42 8.32
C LEU A 55 -17.27 11.99 7.43
N MET A 56 -16.49 12.95 6.92
CA MET A 56 -15.33 12.68 6.08
C MET A 56 -14.28 11.84 6.83
N PHE A 57 -14.00 12.14 8.10
CA PHE A 57 -13.06 11.36 8.90
C PHE A 57 -13.57 9.95 9.18
N ILE A 58 -14.85 9.80 9.53
CA ILE A 58 -15.48 8.47 9.70
C ILE A 58 -15.34 7.67 8.40
N TYR A 59 -15.69 8.26 7.26
CA TYR A 59 -15.59 7.63 5.95
C TYR A 59 -14.16 7.17 5.65
N VAL A 60 -13.16 8.03 5.83
CA VAL A 60 -11.74 7.71 5.61
C VAL A 60 -11.27 6.59 6.54
N LEU A 61 -11.70 6.58 7.80
CA LEU A 61 -11.35 5.51 8.75
C LEU A 61 -11.95 4.17 8.33
N ILE A 62 -13.19 4.14 7.87
CA ILE A 62 -13.85 2.92 7.36
C ILE A 62 -13.14 2.44 6.09
N GLU A 63 -12.81 3.33 5.15
CA GLU A 63 -12.08 2.99 3.92
C GLU A 63 -10.71 2.38 4.23
N ARG A 64 -9.96 2.97 5.17
CA ARG A 64 -8.70 2.42 5.67
C ARG A 64 -8.86 1.08 6.36
N ALA A 65 -9.95 0.87 7.11
CA ALA A 65 -10.20 -0.38 7.83
C ALA A 65 -10.52 -1.55 6.88
N GLN A 66 -11.16 -1.27 5.74
CA GLN A 66 -11.57 -2.28 4.79
C GLN A 66 -10.53 -2.56 3.69
N ALA A 67 -9.52 -1.70 3.56
CA ALA A 67 -8.45 -1.86 2.58
C ALA A 67 -7.68 -3.17 2.82
N LYS A 68 -7.85 -4.12 1.89
CA LYS A 68 -7.13 -5.39 1.84
C LYS A 68 -6.16 -5.38 0.67
N TYR A 69 -5.06 -6.10 0.79
CA TYR A 69 -4.19 -6.35 -0.35
C TYR A 69 -3.91 -7.84 -0.46
N ILE A 70 -3.66 -8.28 -1.69
CA ILE A 70 -3.37 -9.66 -2.08
C ILE A 70 -2.11 -9.60 -2.93
N CYS A 71 -1.10 -10.37 -2.57
CA CYS A 71 0.12 -10.54 -3.32
C CYS A 71 0.13 -11.97 -3.90
N GLU A 72 0.21 -12.07 -5.22
CA GLU A 72 0.23 -13.33 -5.95
C GLU A 72 1.59 -13.45 -6.65
N ILE A 73 2.30 -14.55 -6.40
CA ILE A 73 3.56 -14.86 -7.08
C ILE A 73 3.25 -15.80 -8.24
N GLY A 74 3.42 -15.31 -9.47
CA GLY A 74 3.31 -16.09 -10.70
C GLY A 74 4.65 -16.68 -11.14
N LYS A 75 4.68 -17.30 -12.32
CA LYS A 75 5.91 -17.90 -12.86
C LYS A 75 6.90 -16.83 -13.32
N LYS A 76 6.40 -15.77 -13.97
CA LYS A 76 7.20 -14.68 -14.54
C LYS A 76 6.89 -13.30 -13.96
N THR A 77 5.77 -13.17 -13.26
CA THR A 77 5.25 -11.89 -12.78
C THR A 77 4.86 -11.98 -11.31
N ILE A 78 4.94 -10.84 -10.61
CA ILE A 78 4.30 -10.63 -9.32
C ILE A 78 3.09 -9.73 -9.53
N ARG A 79 1.96 -10.12 -8.95
CA ARG A 79 0.72 -9.37 -9.01
C ARG A 79 0.31 -8.92 -7.62
N ILE A 80 0.12 -7.62 -7.44
CA ILE A 80 -0.33 -7.03 -6.19
C ILE A 80 -1.67 -6.36 -6.43
N THR A 81 -2.72 -6.91 -5.82
CA THR A 81 -4.09 -6.40 -5.90
C THR A 81 -4.48 -5.72 -4.61
N LYS A 82 -4.80 -4.42 -4.68
CA LYS A 82 -5.41 -3.66 -3.58
C LYS A 82 -6.92 -3.63 -3.76
N LYS A 83 -7.65 -4.13 -2.77
CA LYS A 83 -9.10 -4.05 -2.66
C LYS A 83 -9.46 -2.92 -1.70
N SER A 84 -10.31 -2.01 -2.15
CA SER A 84 -10.86 -0.88 -1.40
C SER A 84 -12.38 -0.85 -1.54
N LEU A 85 -13.06 -0.02 -0.76
CA LEU A 85 -14.51 0.20 -0.88
C LEU A 85 -14.95 0.59 -2.30
N LEU A 86 -14.15 1.44 -2.97
CA LEU A 86 -14.46 1.99 -4.29
C LEU A 86 -14.00 1.09 -5.45
N GLY A 87 -13.57 -0.15 -5.16
CA GLY A 87 -13.14 -1.12 -6.15
C GLY A 87 -11.74 -1.66 -5.89
N SER A 88 -11.23 -2.40 -6.87
CA SER A 88 -9.93 -3.06 -6.79
C SER A 88 -8.98 -2.59 -7.88
N LYS A 89 -7.70 -2.43 -7.53
CA LYS A 89 -6.63 -2.11 -8.47
C LYS A 89 -5.56 -3.18 -8.40
N THR A 90 -5.22 -3.74 -9.55
CA THR A 90 -4.22 -4.78 -9.70
C THR A 90 -3.01 -4.21 -10.43
N TYR A 91 -1.84 -4.46 -9.87
CA TYR A 91 -0.55 -4.10 -10.45
C TYR A 91 0.20 -5.39 -10.72
N GLU A 92 0.62 -5.57 -11.96
CA GLU A 92 1.41 -6.72 -12.39
C GLU A 92 2.78 -6.20 -12.85
N VAL A 93 3.84 -6.84 -12.37
CA VAL A 93 5.23 -6.47 -12.66
C VAL A 93 6.00 -7.71 -13.05
N ASP A 94 6.64 -7.68 -14.21
CA ASP A 94 7.51 -8.78 -14.66
C ASP A 94 8.81 -8.79 -13.84
N TYR A 95 9.29 -9.98 -13.48
CA TYR A 95 10.54 -10.12 -12.70
C TYR A 95 11.77 -9.51 -13.37
N LYS A 96 11.81 -9.50 -14.71
CA LYS A 96 12.91 -8.89 -15.48
C LYS A 96 13.03 -7.39 -15.23
N ASP A 97 11.92 -6.70 -14.99
CA ASP A 97 11.85 -5.24 -14.87
C ASP A 97 12.08 -4.78 -13.42
N ILE A 98 12.13 -5.72 -12.46
CA ILE A 98 12.42 -5.44 -11.06
C ILE A 98 13.91 -5.27 -10.86
N ASN A 99 14.31 -4.06 -10.47
CA ASN A 99 15.70 -3.71 -10.16
C ASN A 99 16.09 -4.17 -8.74
N GLY A 100 15.13 -4.16 -7.80
CA GLY A 100 15.31 -4.77 -6.49
C GLY A 100 14.21 -4.46 -5.48
N ILE A 101 14.23 -5.23 -4.39
CA ILE A 101 13.32 -5.11 -3.26
C ILE A 101 14.14 -4.82 -2.01
N TYR A 102 13.80 -3.74 -1.32
CA TYR A 102 14.50 -3.28 -0.12
C TYR A 102 13.52 -2.93 1.01
N LYS A 103 14.01 -2.99 2.24
CA LYS A 103 13.22 -2.60 3.42
C LYS A 103 12.98 -1.09 3.39
N TYR A 104 11.72 -0.67 3.41
CA TYR A 104 11.40 0.76 3.41
C TYR A 104 11.81 1.39 4.75
N LYS A 105 12.53 2.50 4.67
CA LYS A 105 12.82 3.39 5.80
C LYS A 105 12.31 4.79 5.44
N THR A 106 11.73 5.47 6.42
CA THR A 106 11.37 6.88 6.29
C THR A 106 12.65 7.71 6.30
N GLY A 107 13.02 8.27 5.16
CA GLY A 107 14.15 9.17 5.01
C GLY A 107 13.74 10.44 4.27
N LEU A 108 14.44 11.55 4.54
CA LEU A 108 14.18 12.84 3.89
C LEU A 108 14.72 12.87 2.45
N VAL A 109 15.76 12.11 2.16
CA VAL A 109 16.43 12.06 0.85
C VAL A 109 16.49 10.61 0.37
N HIS A 110 15.90 10.37 -0.79
CA HIS A 110 16.01 9.10 -1.51
C HIS A 110 17.04 9.24 -2.62
N VAL A 111 17.91 8.25 -2.78
CA VAL A 111 19.01 8.27 -3.77
C VAL A 111 18.46 8.23 -5.21
N VAL A 112 17.28 7.64 -5.42
CA VAL A 112 16.62 7.52 -6.73
C VAL A 112 15.34 8.33 -6.77
N LYS A 113 15.16 9.12 -7.84
CA LYS A 113 13.89 9.76 -8.17
C LYS A 113 12.95 8.77 -8.84
N PHE A 114 11.89 8.38 -8.14
CA PHE A 114 10.80 7.57 -8.69
C PHE A 114 9.72 8.47 -9.29
N ARG A 115 9.36 8.24 -10.56
CA ARG A 115 8.32 9.02 -11.23
C ARG A 115 6.93 8.69 -10.69
N ARG A 116 6.69 7.42 -10.31
CA ARG A 116 5.44 6.96 -9.70
C ARG A 116 5.71 6.12 -8.47
N THR A 117 4.86 6.30 -7.47
CA THR A 117 4.90 5.54 -6.21
C THR A 117 3.50 5.03 -5.89
N TYR A 118 3.36 3.72 -5.77
CA TYR A 118 2.12 3.03 -5.48
C TYR A 118 2.13 2.46 -4.06
N ARG A 119 1.13 2.84 -3.25
CA ARG A 119 0.97 2.38 -1.86
C ARG A 119 -0.04 1.24 -1.81
N LEU A 120 0.46 0.01 -1.90
CA LEU A 120 -0.29 -1.24 -1.93
C LEU A 120 -0.11 -2.03 -0.61
N ASN A 121 -0.14 -1.31 0.50
CA ASN A 121 -0.06 -1.86 1.85
C ASN A 121 -1.31 -1.47 2.66
N SER A 122 -1.75 -2.36 3.55
CA SER A 122 -2.84 -2.07 4.49
C SER A 122 -2.31 -1.40 5.76
N ALA A 123 -3.05 -0.41 6.28
CA ALA A 123 -2.77 0.24 7.56
C ALA A 123 -3.02 -0.69 8.75
N LEU A 124 -3.90 -1.68 8.59
CA LEU A 124 -4.23 -2.65 9.63
C LEU A 124 -3.19 -3.77 9.77
N ASP A 125 -2.34 -3.92 8.77
CA ASP A 125 -1.23 -4.88 8.80
C ASP A 125 -0.06 -4.29 9.60
N ASN A 126 0.58 -5.06 10.47
CA ASN A 126 1.70 -4.60 11.29
C ASN A 126 3.07 -4.99 10.74
N ARG A 127 3.11 -5.76 9.64
CA ARG A 127 4.37 -6.23 9.05
C ARG A 127 5.18 -5.10 8.45
N LEU A 128 6.47 -5.37 8.28
CA LEU A 128 7.41 -4.44 7.66
C LEU A 128 6.99 -4.10 6.24
N VAL A 129 7.13 -2.81 5.89
CA VAL A 129 6.90 -2.34 4.53
C VAL A 129 8.16 -2.57 3.71
N TRP A 130 7.98 -3.19 2.56
CA TRP A 130 8.99 -3.40 1.54
C TRP A 130 8.72 -2.48 0.36
N ALA A 131 9.79 -2.04 -0.27
CA ALA A 131 9.78 -1.21 -1.46
C ALA A 131 10.32 -2.03 -2.62
N MET A 132 9.50 -2.24 -3.63
CA MET A 132 9.90 -2.84 -4.91
C MET A 132 10.15 -1.74 -5.92
N ALA A 133 11.38 -1.61 -6.39
CA ALA A 133 11.77 -0.70 -7.46
C ALA A 133 11.76 -1.46 -8.79
N TYR A 134 11.08 -0.91 -9.78
CA TYR A 134 10.94 -1.53 -11.10
C TYR A 134 10.84 -0.46 -12.19
N GLU A 135 11.17 -0.86 -13.41
CA GLU A 135 11.03 -0.05 -14.61
C GLU A 135 9.70 -0.31 -15.29
N ALA A 136 9.11 0.72 -15.86
CA ALA A 136 7.92 0.58 -16.70
C ALA A 136 7.93 1.63 -17.81
N PRO A 137 7.28 1.35 -18.96
CA PRO A 137 7.11 2.33 -20.00
C PRO A 137 6.28 3.53 -19.50
N GLY A 138 6.87 4.71 -19.58
CA GLY A 138 6.26 6.00 -19.31
C GLY A 138 5.48 6.56 -20.49
N LYS A 139 4.99 7.80 -20.34
CA LYS A 139 4.33 8.48 -21.46
C LYS A 139 5.36 8.79 -22.56
N GLY A 140 5.07 8.36 -23.79
CA GLY A 140 5.97 8.56 -24.94
C GLY A 140 7.12 7.54 -25.04
N GLY A 141 6.98 6.36 -24.43
CA GLY A 141 7.92 5.24 -24.61
C GLY A 141 9.23 5.35 -23.82
N LYS A 142 9.44 6.43 -23.06
CA LYS A 142 10.59 6.56 -22.16
C LYS A 142 10.44 5.62 -20.97
N VAL A 143 11.50 4.91 -20.62
CA VAL A 143 11.54 4.05 -19.43
C VAL A 143 11.52 4.94 -18.18
N GLU A 144 10.58 4.68 -17.27
CA GLU A 144 10.41 5.41 -16.02
C GLU A 144 10.61 4.49 -14.81
N ASN A 145 11.28 5.01 -13.76
CA ASN A 145 11.44 4.30 -12.50
C ASN A 145 10.17 4.42 -11.65
N HIS A 146 9.58 3.27 -11.31
CA HIS A 146 8.41 3.16 -10.45
C HIS A 146 8.76 2.43 -9.15
N ARG A 147 7.94 2.67 -8.13
CA ARG A 147 8.05 2.00 -6.84
C ARG A 147 6.71 1.54 -6.32
N ILE A 148 6.64 0.30 -5.84
CA ILE A 148 5.50 -0.23 -5.10
C ILE A 148 5.89 -0.46 -3.65
N PHE A 149 5.10 0.08 -2.74
CA PHE A 149 5.15 -0.28 -1.33
C PHE A 149 4.14 -1.37 -1.05
N PHE A 150 4.61 -2.46 -0.47
CA PHE A 150 3.79 -3.61 -0.10
C PHE A 150 4.31 -4.19 1.21
N LYS A 151 3.56 -5.12 1.79
CA LYS A 151 3.94 -5.86 2.98
C LYS A 151 4.02 -7.33 2.60
N ALA A 152 5.00 -8.01 3.15
CA ALA A 152 5.37 -9.37 2.77
C ALA A 152 5.75 -10.15 4.02
N SER A 153 5.42 -11.45 4.06
CA SER A 153 6.05 -12.40 4.98
C SER A 153 7.45 -12.76 4.51
N ASP A 154 8.22 -13.39 5.41
CA ASP A 154 9.52 -13.94 5.05
C ASP A 154 9.43 -15.07 4.02
N GLU A 155 8.35 -15.87 4.06
CA GLU A 155 8.08 -16.91 3.07
C GLU A 155 7.90 -16.31 1.66
N LEU A 156 7.10 -15.24 1.53
CA LEU A 156 6.93 -14.53 0.26
C LEU A 156 8.27 -13.97 -0.26
N LEU A 157 9.07 -13.38 0.63
CA LEU A 157 10.37 -12.83 0.25
C LEU A 157 11.38 -13.92 -0.13
N ASN A 158 11.37 -15.07 0.54
CA ASN A 158 12.22 -16.21 0.20
C ASN A 158 11.88 -16.73 -1.20
N LEU A 159 10.59 -16.90 -1.50
CA LEU A 159 10.14 -17.34 -2.82
C LEU A 159 10.48 -16.31 -3.92
N LEU A 160 10.43 -15.02 -3.61
CA LEU A 160 10.88 -13.98 -4.53
C LEU A 160 12.40 -14.03 -4.76
N ASP A 161 13.18 -14.36 -3.74
CA ASP A 161 14.64 -14.47 -3.84
C ASP A 161 15.06 -15.69 -4.65
N GLU A 162 14.36 -16.83 -4.50
CA GLU A 162 14.54 -18.01 -5.36
C GLU A 162 14.28 -17.69 -6.84
N LYS A 163 13.26 -16.87 -7.14
CA LYS A 163 12.92 -16.48 -8.51
C LYS A 163 13.81 -15.38 -9.07
N MET A 164 14.31 -14.50 -8.22
CA MET A 164 15.11 -13.33 -8.57
C MET A 164 16.33 -13.22 -7.64
N PRO A 165 17.30 -14.13 -7.77
CA PRO A 165 18.43 -14.19 -6.85
C PRO A 165 19.20 -12.88 -6.86
N ASN A 166 19.64 -12.44 -5.68
CA ASN A 166 20.38 -11.19 -5.46
C ASN A 166 19.58 -9.92 -5.80
N ARG A 167 18.24 -9.99 -5.82
CA ARG A 167 17.36 -8.82 -6.01
C ARG A 167 16.43 -8.56 -4.83
N VAL A 168 16.37 -9.44 -3.83
CA VAL A 168 15.48 -9.30 -2.67
C VAL A 168 16.29 -9.00 -1.41
N ARG A 169 15.67 -8.28 -0.46
CA ARG A 169 16.30 -7.84 0.81
C ARG A 169 17.58 -7.00 0.64
N LEU A 170 17.67 -6.25 -0.45
CA LEU A 170 18.77 -5.32 -0.68
C LEU A 170 18.66 -4.06 0.19
N THR A 171 19.73 -3.30 0.26
CA THR A 171 19.72 -1.93 0.77
C THR A 171 19.20 -0.96 -0.30
N GLU A 172 18.69 0.20 0.12
CA GLU A 172 18.24 1.23 -0.82
C GLU A 172 19.41 1.71 -1.70
N GLU A 173 20.63 1.84 -1.16
CA GLU A 173 21.80 2.24 -1.94
C GLU A 173 22.18 1.20 -3.00
N GLN A 174 22.14 -0.10 -2.67
CA GLN A 174 22.42 -1.16 -3.65
C GLN A 174 21.43 -1.14 -4.82
N VAL A 175 20.14 -0.94 -4.54
CA VAL A 175 19.12 -0.83 -5.59
C VAL A 175 19.32 0.45 -6.39
N ALA A 176 19.69 1.56 -5.74
CA ALA A 176 20.00 2.81 -6.41
C ALA A 176 21.18 2.69 -7.37
N LEU A 177 22.26 2.04 -6.94
CA LEU A 177 23.42 1.78 -7.77
C LEU A 177 23.07 0.92 -8.98
N LYS A 178 22.19 -0.09 -8.82
CA LYS A 178 21.72 -0.90 -9.95
C LYS A 178 20.90 -0.09 -10.96
N ILE A 179 20.11 0.87 -10.49
CA ILE A 179 19.30 1.75 -11.35
C ILE A 179 20.20 2.77 -12.08
N LEU A 180 21.25 3.28 -11.42
CA LEU A 180 22.12 4.34 -11.96
C LEU A 180 23.26 3.81 -12.85
N LYS A 181 23.73 2.58 -12.65
CA LYS A 181 24.82 1.96 -13.43
C LYS A 181 24.36 1.31 -14.74
N LYS A 182 23.08 1.45 -15.09
CA LYS A 182 22.42 0.81 -16.21
C LYS A 182 22.24 1.82 -17.33
#